data_AF-A0A529LXJ8-F1
#
_entry.id   AF-A0A529LXJ8-F1
#
_cell.length_a   1.000
_cell.length_b   1.000
_cell.length_c   1.000
_cell.angle_alpha   90.00
_cell.angle_beta   90.00
_cell.angle_gamma   90.00
#
_symmetry.space_group_name_H-M   'P 1'
#
loop_
_entity.id
_entity.type
_entity.pdbx_description
1 polymer ?
#
loop_
_entity_poly.entity_id
_entity_poly.type
_entity_poly.pdbx_seq_one_letter_code
_entity_poly.pdbx_strand_id
1 'polypeptide(L)' 'MTVRFALLGAGRIGKVHARAVGSNPQAKLVAVADAFEKAAKELASAYGAEVRSIEDIEKAGDIDAVVICTPTDTHAD' A
#
# COMPACT_ATOMS: atom_id res chain seq x y z
N MET A 1 2.61 -17.83 -8.68
CA MET A 1 3.05 -16.43 -8.90
C MET A 1 2.52 -15.60 -7.74
N THR A 2 3.32 -14.71 -7.16
CA THR A 2 2.93 -13.84 -6.05
C THR A 2 2.62 -12.45 -6.61
N VAL A 3 1.46 -11.89 -6.27
CA VAL A 3 1.06 -10.54 -6.68
C VAL A 3 1.63 -9.52 -5.70
N ARG A 4 2.35 -8.53 -6.22
CA ARG A 4 2.99 -7.45 -5.46
C ARG A 4 2.04 -6.25 -5.39
N PHE A 5 1.56 -5.97 -4.19
CA PHE A 5 0.63 -4.89 -3.93
C PHE A 5 1.34 -3.65 -3.42
N ALA A 6 0.83 -2.50 -3.82
CA ALA A 6 1.01 -1.25 -3.10
C ALA A 6 -0.30 -0.78 -2.48
N LEU A 7 -0.20 -0.17 -1.30
CA LEU A 7 -1.33 0.36 -0.55
C LEU A 7 -1.25 1.89 -0.52
N LEU A 8 -2.27 2.54 -1.07
CA LEU A 8 -2.38 4.00 -1.04
C LEU A 8 -3.35 4.36 0.10
N GLY A 9 -2.85 4.93 1.19
CA GLY A 9 -3.60 5.21 2.40
C GLY A 9 -3.33 4.19 3.51
N ALA A 10 -2.74 4.66 4.62
CA ALA A 10 -2.38 3.91 5.82
C ALA A 10 -3.33 4.17 7.01
N GLY A 11 -4.51 4.72 6.72
CA GLY A 11 -5.60 4.92 7.69
C GLY A 11 -6.27 3.61 8.14
N ARG A 12 -7.43 3.72 8.81
CA ARG A 12 -8.16 2.55 9.35
C ARG A 12 -8.43 1.47 8.31
N ILE A 13 -8.94 1.88 7.14
CA ILE A 13 -9.28 0.96 6.04
C ILE A 13 -8.01 0.37 5.41
N GLY A 14 -6.97 1.19 5.24
CA GLY A 14 -5.66 0.73 4.78
C GLY A 14 -5.08 -0.39 5.63
N LYS A 15 -5.17 -0.28 6.97
CA LYS A 15 -4.71 -1.33 7.89
C LYS A 15 -5.48 -2.65 7.73
N VAL A 16 -6.78 -2.60 7.42
CA VAL A 16 -7.59 -3.80 7.16
C VAL A 16 -7.13 -4.50 5.88
N HIS A 17 -6.91 -3.74 4.80
CA HIS A 17 -6.40 -4.29 3.54
C HIS A 17 -4.96 -4.79 3.66
N ALA A 18 -4.08 -4.08 4.36
CA ALA A 18 -2.72 -4.55 4.64
C ALA A 18 -2.73 -5.92 5.35
N ARG A 19 -3.61 -6.10 6.33
CA ARG A 19 -3.79 -7.39 7.02
C ARG A 19 -4.28 -8.48 6.07
N ALA A 20 -5.25 -8.17 5.21
CA ALA A 20 -5.77 -9.12 4.22
C ALA A 20 -4.66 -9.55 3.23
N VAL A 21 -3.91 -8.59 2.68
CA VAL A 21 -2.77 -8.83 1.80
C VAL A 21 -1.71 -9.67 2.50
N GLY A 22 -1.29 -9.29 3.71
CA GLY A 22 -0.28 -10.02 4.47
C GLY A 22 -0.70 -11.43 4.91
N SER A 23 -2.00 -11.72 4.97
CA SER A 23 -2.53 -13.05 5.27
C SER A 23 -2.67 -13.97 4.05
N ASN A 24 -2.52 -13.43 2.84
CA ASN A 24 -2.67 -14.20 1.60
C ASN A 24 -1.30 -14.69 1.11
N PRO A 25 -1.05 -16.02 1.02
CA PRO A 25 0.25 -16.56 0.61
C PRO A 25 0.63 -16.24 -0.85
N GLN A 26 -0.33 -15.82 -1.67
CA GLN A 26 -0.11 -15.42 -3.06
C GLN A 26 -0.02 -13.89 -3.22
N ALA A 27 0.05 -13.13 -2.13
CA ALA A 27 0.17 -11.67 -2.15
C ALA A 27 1.36 -11.20 -1.29
N LYS A 28 1.93 -10.05 -1.66
CA LYS A 28 2.96 -9.37 -0.86
C LYS A 28 2.70 -7.88 -0.88
N LEU A 29 2.69 -7.23 0.28
CA LEU A 29 2.71 -5.77 0.36
C LEU A 29 4.16 -5.30 0.15
N VAL A 30 4.40 -4.53 -0.91
CA VAL A 30 5.74 -4.06 -1.31
C VAL A 30 5.92 -2.58 -1.01
N ALA A 31 4.88 -1.77 -1.18
CA ALA A 31 4.93 -0.34 -0.92
C ALA A 31 3.68 0.18 -0.18
N VAL A 32 3.86 1.23 0.61
CA VAL A 32 2.80 2.00 1.26
C VAL A 32 3.02 3.48 0.98
N ALA A 33 1.97 4.18 0.56
CA ALA A 33 1.94 5.63 0.44
C ALA A 33 0.87 6.19 1.39
N ASP A 34 1.16 7.30 2.07
CA ASP A 34 0.17 8.08 2.81
C ASP A 34 0.68 9.52 2.93
N ALA A 35 -0.23 10.49 2.92
CA ALA A 35 0.11 11.91 3.11
C ALA A 35 0.70 12.17 4.52
N PHE A 36 0.37 11.32 5.49
CA PHE A 36 0.94 11.35 6.84
C PHE A 36 2.06 10.30 6.98
N GLU A 37 3.30 10.76 6.81
CA GLU A 37 4.52 9.94 6.79
C GLU A 37 4.62 8.93 7.95
N LYS A 38 4.22 9.33 9.17
CA LYS A 38 4.24 8.45 10.34
C LYS A 38 3.35 7.22 10.15
N ALA A 39 2.14 7.39 9.61
CA ALA A 39 1.23 6.27 9.38
C ALA A 39 1.77 5.31 8.31
N ALA A 40 2.34 5.85 7.22
CA ALA A 40 2.98 5.04 6.19
C ALA A 40 4.15 4.22 6.77
N LYS A 41 5.04 4.85 7.54
CA LYS A 41 6.19 4.17 8.17
C LYS A 41 5.79 3.06 9.13
N GLU A 42 4.80 3.32 10.00
CA GLU A 42 4.29 2.32 10.93
C GLU A 42 3.74 1.10 10.19
N LEU A 43 2.95 1.32 9.14
CA LEU A 43 2.34 0.23 8.38
C LEU A 43 3.35 -0.51 7.52
N ALA A 44 4.25 0.20 6.84
CA ALA A 44 5.29 -0.39 6.02
C ALA A 44 6.21 -1.30 6.86
N SER A 45 6.64 -0.82 8.03
CA SER A 45 7.45 -1.61 8.98
C SER A 45 6.74 -2.90 9.43
N ALA A 46 5.44 -2.84 9.72
CA ALA A 46 4.67 -4.00 10.17
C ALA A 46 4.58 -5.14 9.13
N TYR A 47 4.76 -4.85 7.85
CA TYR A 47 4.65 -5.82 6.75
C TYR A 47 5.93 -5.98 5.93
N GLY A 48 7.03 -5.33 6.32
CA GLY A 48 8.29 -5.37 5.57
C GLY A 48 8.21 -4.73 4.18
N ALA A 49 7.37 -3.71 4.03
CA ALA A 49 7.21 -2.91 2.82
C ALA A 49 8.03 -1.62 2.89
N GLU A 50 8.13 -0.92 1.77
CA GLU A 50 8.76 0.39 1.66
C GLU A 50 7.73 1.52 1.72
N VAL A 51 8.12 2.67 2.27
CA VAL A 51 7.35 3.90 2.09
C VAL A 51 7.76 4.52 0.76
N ARG A 52 6.79 4.75 -0.13
CA ARG A 52 7.01 5.34 -1.45
C ARG A 52 5.97 6.43 -1.73
N SER A 53 6.28 7.35 -2.63
CA SER A 53 5.28 8.30 -3.16
C SER A 53 4.31 7.58 -4.11
N ILE A 54 3.16 8.20 -4.40
CA ILE A 54 2.20 7.63 -5.36
C ILE A 54 2.82 7.62 -6.76
N GLU A 55 3.58 8.66 -7.11
CA GLU A 55 4.26 8.80 -8.40
C GLU A 55 5.37 7.75 -8.59
N ASP A 56 6.09 7.40 -7.51
CA ASP A 56 7.07 6.32 -7.56
C ASP A 56 6.39 4.95 -7.71
N ILE A 57 5.23 4.76 -7.07
CA ILE A 57 4.42 3.54 -7.18
C ILE A 57 3.88 3.37 -8.60
N GLU A 58 3.36 4.43 -9.22
CA GLU A 58 2.82 4.40 -10.57
C GLU A 58 3.86 3.98 -11.62
N LYS A 59 5.12 4.41 -11.43
CA LYS A 59 6.23 4.12 -12.34
C LYS A 59 6.96 2.81 -12.03
N ALA A 60 6.56 2.12 -10.96
CA ALA A 60 7.29 0.98 -10.45
C ALA A 60 7.07 -0.27 -11.31
N GLY A 61 8.16 -0.84 -11.83
CA GLY A 61 8.13 -2.18 -12.47
C GLY A 61 7.96 -3.33 -11.46
N ASP A 62 8.02 -3.03 -10.16
CA ASP A 62 7.92 -4.01 -9.08
C ASP A 62 6.55 -4.08 -8.37
N ILE A 63 5.53 -3.44 -8.92
CA ILE A 63 4.16 -3.43 -8.40
C ILE A 63 3.20 -3.99 -9.46
N ASP A 64 2.37 -4.95 -9.08
CA ASP A 64 1.42 -5.63 -9.97
C ASP A 64 -0.02 -5.11 -9.77
N ALA A 65 -0.33 -4.58 -8.58
CA ALA A 65 -1.66 -4.08 -8.23
C ALA A 65 -1.60 -3.01 -7.14
N VAL A 66 -2.60 -2.13 -7.11
CA VAL A 66 -2.79 -1.12 -6.05
C VAL A 66 -4.08 -1.35 -5.27
N VAL A 67 -4.08 -1.00 -3.99
CA VAL A 67 -5.28 -0.89 -3.16
C VAL A 67 -5.45 0.57 -2.74
N ILE A 68 -6.50 1.21 -3.21
CA ILE A 68 -6.78 2.63 -2.95
C ILE A 68 -7.64 2.75 -1.68
N CYS A 69 -7.03 3.25 -0.61
CA CYS A 69 -7.60 3.49 0.71
C CYS A 69 -7.42 4.95 1.18
N THR A 70 -7.13 5.86 0.25
CA THR A 70 -7.02 7.31 0.44
C THR A 70 -8.40 7.95 0.68
N PRO A 71 -8.48 9.26 1.00
CA PRO A 71 -9.75 9.99 1.05
C PRO A 71 -10.57 9.85 -0.25
N THR A 72 -11.90 9.82 -0.14
CA THR A 72 -12.82 9.49 -1.24
C THR A 72 -12.70 10.40 -2.46
N ASP A 73 -12.40 11.67 -2.26
CA ASP A 73 -12.22 12.64 -3.33
C ASP A 73 -11.01 12.34 -4.23
N THR A 74 -10.07 11.52 -3.77
CA THR A 74 -8.88 11.10 -4.55
C THR A 74 -9.05 9.81 -5.34
N HIS A 75 -10.22 9.15 -5.29
CA HIS A 75 -10.38 7.79 -5.84
C HIS A 75 -10.49 7.74 -7.37
N ALA A 76 -10.94 8.83 -7.99
CA ALA A 76 -11.24 8.85 -9.42
C ALA A 76 -10.05 9.25 -10.30
N ASP A 77 -9.12 10.03 -9.74
CA ASP A 77 -7.93 10.56 -10.41
C ASP A 77 -6.82 9.50 -10.47
#